data_AF-A0A9N9P5D0-F1
#
_entry.id   AF-A0A9N9P5D0-F1
#
_cell.length_a   1.000
_cell.length_b   1.000
_cell.length_c   1.000
_cell.angle_alpha   90.00
_cell.angle_beta   90.00
_cell.angle_gamma   90.00
#
_symmetry.space_group_name_H-M   'P 1'
#
loop_
_entity.id
_entity.type
_entity.pdbx_description
1 polymer ?
#
loop_
_entity_poly.entity_id
_entity_poly.type
_entity_poly.pdbx_seq_one_letter_code
_entity_poly.pdbx_strand_id
1 'polypeptide(L)' 'QSTTSNAEFIHIAENQEQLLRFYGKINGYPAWILLDSGASKNFVDKKFADKNQLLKKPTSPFSVELADGRRKEVTTKVE' A
#
# COMPACT_ATOMS: atom_id res chain seq x y z
N GLN A 1 -3.15 31.13 6.47
CA GLN A 1 -2.32 29.92 6.35
C GLN A 1 -3.23 28.74 6.66
N SER A 2 -3.67 27.98 5.66
CA SER A 2 -4.51 26.80 5.86
C SER A 2 -3.62 25.58 5.93
N THR A 3 -3.49 24.99 7.12
CA THR A 3 -2.84 23.69 7.32
C THR A 3 -3.70 22.61 6.70
N THR A 4 -3.38 22.20 5.48
CA THR A 4 -3.93 20.98 4.88
C THR A 4 -3.41 19.79 5.71
N SER A 5 -4.29 19.11 6.44
CA SER A 5 -3.90 17.91 7.16
C SER A 5 -3.56 16.82 6.14
N ASN A 6 -2.32 16.34 6.14
CA ASN A 6 -1.88 15.28 5.23
C ASN A 6 -2.32 13.87 5.68
N ALA A 7 -3.17 13.77 6.70
CA ALA A 7 -3.66 12.52 7.26
C ALA A 7 -5.19 12.55 7.31
N GLU A 8 -5.83 11.47 6.88
CA GLU A 8 -7.27 11.29 6.92
C GLU A 8 -7.63 9.97 7.61
N PHE A 9 -8.70 10.03 8.42
CA PHE A 9 -9.35 8.86 8.99
C PHE A 9 -10.60 8.54 8.18
N ILE A 10 -10.59 7.45 7.43
CA ILE A 10 -11.76 7.03 6.64
C ILE A 10 -12.54 6.01 7.46
N HIS A 11 -13.82 6.31 7.71
CA HIS A 11 -14.78 5.35 8.24
C HIS A 11 -15.23 4.41 7.11
N ILE A 12 -15.03 3.11 7.30
CA ILE A 12 -15.64 2.09 6.45
C ILE A 12 -16.98 1.75 7.11
N ALA A 13 -18.10 2.02 6.42
CA ALA A 13 -19.45 2.14 7.01
C ALA A 13 -20.05 0.88 7.69
N GLU A 14 -19.27 -0.19 7.88
CA GLU A 14 -19.69 -1.42 8.55
C GLU A 14 -18.67 -1.93 9.60
N ASN A 15 -17.55 -1.21 9.78
CA ASN A 15 -16.50 -1.55 10.73
C ASN A 15 -16.12 -0.27 11.52
N GLN A 16 -16.10 -0.32 12.86
CA GLN A 16 -15.68 0.83 13.68
C GLN A 16 -14.18 1.13 13.58
N GLU A 17 -13.43 0.31 12.82
CA GLU A 17 -12.02 0.53 12.56
C GLU A 17 -11.80 1.72 11.62
N GLN A 18 -10.99 2.67 12.09
CA GLN A 18 -10.54 3.80 11.28
C GLN A 18 -9.20 3.44 10.64
N LEU A 19 -9.13 3.50 9.32
CA LEU A 19 -7.86 3.35 8.62
C LEU A 19 -7.06 4.65 8.72
N LEU A 20 -5.81 4.54 9.18
CA LEU A 20 -4.87 5.65 9.17
C LEU A 20 -4.21 5.74 7.79
N ARG A 21 -4.56 6.79 7.05
CA ARG A 21 -4.01 7.04 5.71
C ARG A 21 -3.35 8.40 5.62
N PHE A 22 -2.26 8.45 4.89
CA PHE A 22 -1.55 9.69 4.57
C PHE A 22 -1.66 9.99 3.08
N TYR A 23 -1.95 11.25 2.76
CA TYR A 23 -1.81 11.73 1.39
C TYR A 23 -0.38 12.17 1.16
N GLY A 24 0.29 11.54 0.20
CA GLY A 24 1.69 11.78 -0.07
C GLY A 24 2.05 11.56 -1.54
N LYS A 25 3.33 11.35 -1.79
CA LYS A 25 3.85 11.07 -3.13
C LYS A 25 4.74 9.83 -3.12
N ILE A 26 4.57 8.96 -4.10
CA ILE A 26 5.48 7.84 -4.39
C ILE A 26 6.16 8.17 -5.71
N ASN A 27 7.48 8.33 -5.71
CA ASN A 27 8.26 8.75 -6.88
C ASN A 27 7.69 10.03 -7.56
N GLY A 28 7.24 11.00 -6.76
CA GLY A 28 6.64 12.25 -7.25
C GLY A 28 5.15 12.18 -7.61
N TYR A 29 4.58 10.98 -7.73
CA TYR A 29 3.17 10.79 -8.08
C TYR A 29 2.27 10.77 -6.83
N PRO A 30 1.16 11.53 -6.80
CA PRO A 30 0.28 11.57 -5.65
C PRO A 30 -0.36 10.21 -5.35
N ALA A 31 -0.40 9.82 -4.08
CA ALA A 31 -0.97 8.56 -3.63
C ALA A 31 -1.51 8.66 -2.20
N TRP A 32 -2.57 7.87 -1.93
CA TRP A 32 -3.00 7.54 -0.58
C TRP A 32 -2.18 6.36 -0.06
N ILE A 33 -1.54 6.55 1.09
CA ILE A 33 -0.65 5.57 1.72
C ILE A 33 -1.33 5.09 3.00
N LEU A 34 -1.62 3.78 3.07
CA LEU A 34 -2.14 3.16 4.28
C LEU A 34 -0.98 2.87 5.26
N LEU A 35 -1.11 3.29 6.51
CA LEU A 35 -0.21 2.85 7.57
C LEU A 35 -0.72 1.54 8.17
N ASP A 36 0.07 0.48 8.02
CA ASP A 36 -0.26 -0.84 8.51
C ASP A 36 0.92 -1.37 9.33
N SER A 37 0.78 -1.36 10.67
CA SER A 37 1.79 -1.91 11.57
C SER A 37 1.84 -3.44 11.58
N GLY A 38 0.83 -4.12 11.01
CA GLY A 38 0.82 -5.56 10.83
C GLY A 38 1.62 -6.03 9.61
N ALA A 39 1.98 -5.12 8.70
CA ALA A 39 2.76 -5.43 7.51
C ALA A 39 4.27 -5.33 7.78
N SER A 40 5.00 -6.41 7.51
CA SER A 40 6.47 -6.44 7.60
C SER A 40 7.19 -5.90 6.36
N LYS A 41 6.45 -5.58 5.30
CA LYS A 41 6.94 -5.07 4.01
C LYS A 41 5.98 -4.04 3.44
N ASN A 42 6.49 -3.19 2.56
CA ASN A 42 5.68 -2.27 1.78
C ASN A 42 5.07 -2.97 0.57
N PHE A 43 3.78 -2.71 0.32
CA PHE A 43 3.06 -3.18 -0.86
C PHE A 43 2.55 -1.99 -1.66
N VAL A 44 2.60 -2.10 -2.99
CA VAL A 44 2.14 -1.05 -3.91
C VAL A 44 1.13 -1.68 -4.86
N ASP A 45 0.03 -0.99 -5.10
CA ASP A 45 -0.97 -1.42 -6.08
C ASP A 45 -0.37 -1.53 -7.49
N LYS A 46 -0.64 -2.65 -8.16
CA LYS A 46 -0.08 -2.94 -9.50
C LYS A 46 -0.52 -1.89 -10.52
N LYS A 47 -1.79 -1.48 -10.51
CA LYS A 47 -2.29 -0.48 -11.48
C LYS A 47 -1.63 0.88 -11.26
N PHE A 48 -1.42 1.27 -10.00
CA PHE A 48 -0.66 2.47 -9.66
C PHE A 48 0.78 2.40 -10.16
N ALA A 49 1.47 1.27 -9.93
CA ALA A 49 2.84 1.08 -10.37
C ALA A 49 2.97 1.13 -11.91
N ASP A 50 2.06 0.46 -12.63
CA ASP A 50 2.04 0.41 -14.08
C ASP A 50 1.70 1.79 -14.69
N LYS A 51 0.65 2.45 -14.20
CA LYS A 51 0.22 3.77 -14.69
C LYS A 51 1.32 4.83 -14.58
N ASN A 52 2.06 4.81 -13.49
CA ASN A 52 3.10 5.79 -13.21
C ASN A 52 4.52 5.31 -13.60
N GLN A 53 4.61 4.17 -14.29
CA GLN A 53 5.87 3.59 -14.78
C GLN A 53 6.93 3.49 -13.68
N LEU A 54 6.53 3.03 -12.49
CA LEU A 54 7.47 2.86 -11.39
C LEU A 54 8.52 1.81 -11.76
N LEU A 55 9.77 2.06 -11.38
CA LEU A 55 10.86 1.11 -11.60
C LEU A 55 10.58 -0.19 -10.82
N LYS A 56 10.42 -1.30 -11.56
CA LYS A 56 10.23 -2.63 -10.98
C LYS A 56 11.57 -3.36 -10.97
N LYS A 57 11.91 -3.98 -9.84
CA LYS A 57 13.06 -4.88 -9.74
C LYS A 57 12.58 -6.27 -9.37
N PRO A 58 13.19 -7.33 -9.93
CA PRO A 58 13.00 -8.68 -9.43
C PRO A 58 13.21 -8.72 -7.91
N THR A 59 12.24 -9.26 -7.17
CA THR A 59 12.41 -9.54 -5.74
C THR A 59 12.74 -11.00 -5.56
N SER A 60 13.58 -11.34 -4.59
CA SER A 60 13.75 -12.72 -4.14
C SER A 60 12.39 -13.30 -3.73
N PRO A 61 12.11 -14.58 -4.00
CA PRO A 61 10.86 -15.21 -3.60
C PRO A 61 10.60 -15.07 -2.09
N PHE A 62 9.34 -14.85 -1.72
CA PHE A 62 8.93 -14.74 -0.31
C PHE A 62 7.47 -15.16 -0.13
N SER A 63 7.13 -15.59 1.09
CA SER A 63 5.75 -15.90 1.48
C SER A 63 5.11 -14.71 2.18
N VAL A 64 3.81 -14.50 1.94
CA VAL A 64 2.98 -13.50 2.62
C VAL A 64 1.79 -14.20 3.25
N GLU A 65 1.61 -14.03 4.55
CA GLU A 65 0.38 -14.40 5.25
C GLU A 65 -0.55 -13.18 5.33
N LEU A 66 -1.79 -13.35 4.88
CA LEU A 66 -2.80 -12.31 4.86
C LEU A 66 -3.63 -12.34 6.16
N ALA A 67 -4.37 -11.26 6.42
CA ALA A 67 -5.19 -11.13 7.63
C ALA A 67 -6.26 -12.23 7.79
N ASP A 68 -6.64 -12.91 6.70
CA ASP A 68 -7.55 -14.06 6.72
C ASP A 68 -6.84 -15.41 6.88
N GLY A 69 -5.54 -15.40 7.20
CA GLY A 69 -4.71 -16.59 7.37
C GLY A 69 -4.25 -17.23 6.06
N ARG A 70 -4.68 -16.75 4.89
CA ARG A 70 -4.20 -17.28 3.60
C ARG A 70 -2.73 -16.94 3.40
N ARG A 71 -1.95 -17.94 2.97
CA ARG A 71 -0.56 -17.76 2.56
C ARG A 71 -0.43 -17.68 1.05
N LYS A 72 0.38 -16.74 0.57
CA LYS A 72 0.70 -16.56 -0.85
C LYS A 72 2.21 -16.58 -1.04
N GLU A 73 2.68 -17.48 -1.89
CA GLU A 73 4.06 -17.46 -2.37
C GLU A 73 4.18 -16.43 -3.49
N VAL A 74 4.99 -15.39 -3.24
CA VAL A 74 5.36 -14.39 -4.22
C VAL A 74 6.61 -14.88 -4.92
N THR A 75 6.43 -15.34 -6.16
CA THR A 75 7.53 -15.70 -7.06
C THR A 75 7.87 -14.53 -7.95
N THR A 76 9.14 -14.45 -8.35
CA THR A 76 9.64 -13.40 -9.23
C THR A 76 9.02 -13.57 -10.63
N LYS A 77 7.98 -12.82 -10.96
CA LYS A 77 7.56 -12.61 -12.35
C LYS A 77 7.65 -11.14 -12.67
N VAL A 78 8.62 -10.80 -13.51
CA VAL A 78 8.65 -9.51 -14.19
C VAL A 78 7.75 -9.69 -15.42
N GLU A 79 6.58 -9.07 -15.40
CA GLU A 79 5.80 -8.76 -16.60
C GLU A 79 6.02 -7.30 -16.99
#